data_AF-A0A6H9YNT1-F1
#
_entry.id   AF-A0A6H9YNT1-F1
#
_cell.length_a   1.000
_cell.length_b   1.000
_cell.length_c   1.000
_cell.angle_alpha   90.00
_cell.angle_beta   90.00
_cell.angle_gamma   90.00
#
_symmetry.space_group_name_H-M   'P 1'
#
loop_
_entity.id
_entity.type
_entity.pdbx_description
1 polymer ?
#
loop_
_entity_poly.entity_id
_entity_poly.type
_entity_poly.pdbx_seq_one_letter_code
_entity_poly.pdbx_strand_id
1 'polypeptide(L)'
;MTAKAKITITIDRDLIEAAEAAVESGKARSVSDYINGAVRDRAERHARSRQWLDHKLAEMRSSDPGAFDAAGRRAAAALGIDPAELDEQPGQARPGAA
;
A
#
# COMPACT_ATOMS: atom_id res chain seq x y z
N MET A 1 -19.97 18.14 -6.95
CA MET A 1 -18.67 18.50 -6.31
C MET A 1 -18.59 17.77 -4.99
N THR A 2 -17.69 16.80 -4.84
CA THR A 2 -17.48 16.16 -3.53
C THR A 2 -16.75 17.15 -2.63
N ALA A 3 -17.35 17.52 -1.49
CA ALA A 3 -16.75 18.46 -0.57
C ALA A 3 -15.43 17.90 -0.02
N LYS A 4 -14.37 18.72 -0.01
CA LYS A 4 -13.09 18.33 0.60
C LYS A 4 -13.20 18.45 2.12
N ALA A 5 -12.76 17.43 2.85
CA ALA A 5 -12.57 17.52 4.29
C ALA A 5 -11.37 18.43 4.61
N LYS A 6 -11.50 19.27 5.63
CA LYS A 6 -10.40 20.10 6.14
C LYS A 6 -9.77 19.42 7.33
N ILE A 7 -8.45 19.34 7.34
CA ILE A 7 -7.66 18.83 8.46
C ILE A 7 -6.54 19.83 8.76
N THR A 8 -6.08 19.83 10.00
CA THR A 8 -4.85 20.52 10.42
C THR A 8 -3.82 19.46 10.74
N ILE A 9 -2.61 19.63 10.22
CA ILE A 9 -1.48 18.73 10.43
C ILE A 9 -0.25 19.55 10.79
N THR A 10 0.67 18.95 11.54
CA THR A 10 2.03 19.45 11.73
C THR A 10 2.93 18.66 10.80
N ILE A 11 3.78 19.37 10.05
CA ILE A 11 4.79 18.75 9.19
C ILE A 11 6.12 19.46 9.40
N ASP A 12 7.20 18.78 9.05
CA ASP A 12 8.55 19.32 9.16
C ASP A 12 8.73 20.57 8.30
N ARG A 13 9.61 21.46 8.76
CA ARG A 13 9.78 22.79 8.17
C ARG A 13 10.31 22.73 6.74
N ASP A 14 11.24 21.83 6.47
CA ASP A 14 11.82 21.60 5.15
C ASP A 14 10.77 21.17 4.12
N LEU A 15 9.75 20.41 4.54
CA LEU A 15 8.64 20.00 3.67
C LEU A 15 7.72 21.18 3.31
N ILE A 16 7.50 22.12 4.22
CA ILE A 16 6.77 23.36 3.91
C ILE A 16 7.57 24.23 2.96
N GLU A 17 8.87 24.41 3.19
CA GLU A 17 9.74 25.20 2.32
C GLU A 17 9.76 24.62 0.89
N ALA A 18 9.78 23.29 0.74
CA ALA A 18 9.67 22.64 -0.55
C ALA A 18 8.31 22.87 -1.23
N ALA A 19 7.22 22.86 -0.48
CA ALA A 19 5.88 23.12 -1.01
C ALA A 19 5.72 24.58 -1.45
N GLU A 20 6.24 25.53 -0.67
CA GLU A 20 6.24 26.96 -1.00
C GLU A 20 7.08 27.22 -2.25
N ALA A 21 8.28 26.63 -2.36
CA ALA A 21 9.11 26.74 -3.56
C ALA A 21 8.43 26.14 -4.80
N ALA A 22 7.65 25.06 -4.65
CA ALA A 22 6.85 24.49 -5.74
C ALA A 22 5.72 25.42 -6.18
N VAL A 23 5.14 26.19 -5.26
CA VAL A 23 4.12 27.21 -5.58
C VAL A 23 4.76 28.40 -6.28
N GLU A 24 5.85 28.94 -5.74
CA GLU A 24 6.58 30.08 -6.29
C GLU A 24 7.09 29.78 -7.72
N SER A 25 7.57 28.57 -7.96
CA SER A 25 8.01 28.13 -9.30
C SER A 25 6.85 27.79 -10.26
N GLY A 26 5.59 27.91 -9.85
CA GLY A 26 4.41 27.60 -10.65
C GLY A 26 4.16 26.10 -10.88
N LYS A 27 4.93 25.22 -10.23
CA LYS A 27 4.75 23.76 -10.32
C LYS A 27 3.50 23.27 -9.56
N ALA A 28 3.03 24.04 -8.58
CA ALA A 28 1.80 23.79 -7.84
C ALA A 28 0.98 25.07 -7.70
N ARG A 29 -0.35 24.96 -7.67
CA ARG A 29 -1.23 26.14 -7.54
C ARG A 29 -1.37 26.62 -6.09
N SER A 30 -1.05 25.77 -5.13
CA SER A 30 -1.05 26.05 -3.69
C SER A 30 -0.32 24.95 -2.94
N VAL A 31 0.02 25.19 -1.67
CA VAL A 31 0.59 24.17 -0.78
C VAL A 31 -0.35 22.97 -0.65
N SER A 32 -1.66 23.19 -0.57
CA SER A 32 -2.64 22.08 -0.54
C SER A 32 -2.65 21.28 -1.84
N ASP A 33 -2.44 21.91 -3.00
CA ASP A 33 -2.34 21.21 -4.30
C ASP A 33 -1.09 20.31 -4.32
N TYR A 34 0.04 20.84 -3.85
CA TYR A 34 1.30 20.09 -3.71
C TYR A 34 1.16 18.86 -2.80
N ILE A 35 0.63 19.05 -1.58
CA ILE A 35 0.45 17.96 -0.61
C ILE A 35 -0.53 16.90 -1.13
N ASN A 36 -1.64 17.32 -1.73
CA ASN A 36 -2.60 16.37 -2.31
C ASN A 36 -1.97 15.55 -3.44
N GLY A 37 -1.11 16.15 -4.27
CA GLY A 37 -0.33 15.45 -5.28
C GLY A 37 0.60 14.40 -4.66
N ALA A 38 1.41 14.78 -3.66
CA ALA A 38 2.32 13.87 -2.98
C ALA A 38 1.62 12.68 -2.32
N VAL A 39 0.48 12.92 -1.66
CA VAL A 39 -0.34 11.87 -1.03
C VAL A 39 -0.91 10.92 -2.08
N ARG A 40 -1.41 11.47 -3.21
CA ARG A 40 -1.89 10.66 -4.33
C ARG A 40 -0.78 9.80 -4.92
N ASP A 41 0.39 10.38 -5.20
CA ASP A 41 1.54 9.67 -5.76
C ASP A 41 2.02 8.54 -4.83
N ARG A 42 1.95 8.75 -3.51
CA ARG A 42 2.24 7.71 -2.53
C ARG A 42 1.21 6.58 -2.60
N ALA A 43 -0.08 6.91 -2.62
CA ALA A 43 -1.15 5.93 -2.71
C ALA A 43 -1.07 5.10 -4.00
N GLU A 44 -0.82 5.75 -5.14
CA GLU A 44 -0.68 5.09 -6.44
C GLU A 44 0.57 4.21 -6.51
N ARG A 45 1.71 4.67 -5.97
CA ARG A 45 2.91 3.82 -5.86
C ARG A 45 2.63 2.60 -5.01
N HIS A 46 1.97 2.77 -3.86
CA HIS A 46 1.63 1.66 -2.99
C HIS A 46 0.67 0.66 -3.67
N ALA A 47 -0.35 1.15 -4.38
CA ALA A 47 -1.26 0.31 -5.14
C ALA A 47 -0.54 -0.48 -6.24
N ARG A 48 0.33 0.19 -7.03
CA ARG A 48 1.13 -0.46 -8.08
C ARG A 48 2.10 -1.49 -7.52
N SER A 49 2.78 -1.18 -6.40
CA SER A 49 3.68 -2.12 -5.75
C SER A 49 2.94 -3.37 -5.27
N ARG A 50 1.74 -3.22 -4.70
CA ARG A 50 0.89 -4.36 -4.32
C ARG A 50 0.50 -5.20 -5.52
N GLN A 51 -0.03 -4.57 -6.58
CA GLN A 51 -0.42 -5.28 -7.79
C GLN A 51 0.76 -6.04 -8.42
N TRP A 52 1.96 -5.45 -8.43
CA TRP A 52 3.17 -6.10 -8.93
C TRP A 52 3.58 -7.30 -8.06
N LEU A 53 3.51 -7.17 -6.73
CA LEU A 53 3.78 -8.27 -5.81
C LEU A 53 2.77 -9.41 -6.00
N ASP A 54 1.48 -9.09 -6.09
CA ASP A 54 0.42 -10.08 -6.30
C ASP A 54 0.64 -10.85 -7.61
N HIS A 55 1.00 -10.13 -8.68
CA HIS A 55 1.34 -10.75 -9.96
C HIS A 55 2.56 -11.67 -9.87
N LYS A 56 3.63 -11.23 -9.17
CA LYS A 56 4.84 -12.04 -9.00
C LYS A 56 4.61 -13.28 -8.14
N LEU A 57 3.78 -13.17 -7.11
CA LEU A 57 3.39 -14.31 -6.29
C LEU A 57 2.56 -15.32 -7.09
N ALA A 58 1.63 -14.86 -7.93
CA ALA A 58 0.85 -15.73 -8.82
C ALA A 58 1.73 -16.44 -9.86
N GLU A 59 2.68 -15.72 -10.47
CA GLU A 59 3.65 -16.28 -11.41
C GLU A 59 4.52 -17.36 -10.75
N MET A 60 5.02 -17.10 -9.53
CA MET A 60 5.81 -18.07 -8.78
C MET A 60 4.99 -19.31 -8.39
N ARG A 61 3.74 -19.11 -7.93
CA ARG A 61 2.82 -20.21 -7.60
C ARG A 61 2.54 -21.11 -8.80
N SER A 62 2.46 -20.54 -10.00
CA SER A 62 2.22 -21.30 -11.23
C SER A 62 3.47 -21.99 -11.77
N SER A 63 4.66 -21.40 -11.61
CA SER A 63 5.90 -21.90 -12.21
C SER A 63 6.61 -22.94 -11.33
N ASP A 64 6.56 -22.78 -10.01
CA ASP A 64 7.09 -23.74 -9.05
C ASP A 64 6.19 -23.81 -7.80
N PRO A 65 5.10 -24.59 -7.87
CA PRO A 65 4.16 -24.73 -6.76
C PRO A 65 4.83 -25.26 -5.48
N GLY A 66 5.78 -26.19 -5.62
CA GLY A 66 6.45 -26.83 -4.49
C GLY A 66 7.34 -25.85 -3.72
N ALA A 67 8.12 -25.03 -4.42
CA ALA A 67 8.92 -23.98 -3.80
C ALA A 67 8.05 -22.88 -3.18
N PHE A 68 6.93 -22.53 -3.83
CA PHE A 68 5.97 -21.55 -3.31
C PHE A 68 5.39 -22.02 -1.96
N ASP A 69 4.90 -23.25 -1.87
CA ASP A 69 4.34 -23.80 -0.64
C ASP A 69 5.41 -23.92 0.47
N ALA A 70 6.64 -24.30 0.10
CA ALA A 70 7.76 -24.33 1.04
C ALA A 70 8.14 -22.94 1.57
N ALA A 71 8.04 -21.90 0.73
CA ALA A 71 8.22 -20.52 1.16
C ALA A 71 7.06 -20.06 2.08
N GLY A 72 5.82 -20.40 1.75
CA GLY A 72 4.64 -20.11 2.58
C GLY A 72 4.76 -20.69 3.99
N ARG A 73 5.14 -21.98 4.12
CA ARG A 73 5.38 -22.61 5.43
C ARG A 73 6.47 -21.92 6.26
N ARG A 74 7.55 -21.46 5.61
CA ARG A 74 8.61 -20.69 6.29
C ARG A 74 8.14 -19.33 6.77
N ALA A 75 7.32 -18.64 5.96
CA ALA A 75 6.73 -17.36 6.34
C ALA A 75 5.77 -17.51 7.53
N ALA A 76 4.91 -18.54 7.53
CA ALA A 76 4.03 -18.85 8.65
C ALA A 76 4.80 -19.07 9.96
N ALA A 77 5.85 -19.89 9.90
CA ALA A 77 6.69 -20.18 11.05
C ALA A 77 7.39 -18.92 11.60
N ALA A 78 7.84 -18.00 10.74
CA ALA A 78 8.47 -16.75 11.16
C ALA A 78 7.48 -15.76 11.81
N LEU A 79 6.21 -15.81 11.39
CA LEU A 79 5.14 -14.97 11.92
C LEU A 79 4.41 -15.60 13.12
N GLY A 80 4.68 -16.89 13.41
CA GLY A 80 4.02 -17.62 14.49
C GLY A 80 2.54 -17.90 14.24
N ILE A 81 2.14 -18.03 12.98
CA ILE A 81 0.75 -18.28 12.55
C ILE A 81 0.62 -19.66 11.90
N ASP A 82 -0.59 -20.22 11.89
CA ASP A 82 -0.82 -21.50 11.22
C ASP A 82 -0.68 -21.29 9.69
N PRO A 83 0.11 -22.11 8.96
CA PRO A 83 0.22 -22.02 7.51
C PRO A 83 -1.13 -22.13 6.78
N ALA A 84 -2.16 -22.75 7.37
CA ALA A 84 -3.51 -22.76 6.83
C ALA A 84 -4.18 -21.37 6.81
N GLU A 85 -3.79 -20.47 7.72
CA GLU A 85 -4.30 -19.09 7.79
C GLU A 85 -3.69 -18.18 6.71
N LEU A 86 -2.57 -18.58 6.09
CA LEU A 86 -1.95 -17.82 5.00
C LEU A 86 -2.69 -17.96 3.65
N ASP A 87 -3.42 -19.05 3.47
CA ASP A 87 -4.21 -19.31 2.25
C ASP A 87 -5.62 -18.69 2.33
N GLU A 88 -6.05 -18.24 3.52
CA GLU A 88 -7.33 -17.55 3.68
C GLU A 88 -7.20 -16.11 3.15
N GLN A 89 -7.69 -15.88 1.92
CA GLN A 89 -7.83 -14.52 1.41
C GLN A 89 -8.69 -13.69 2.37
N PRO A 90 -8.33 -12.43 2.66
CA PRO A 90 -9.12 -11.56 3.52
C PRO A 90 -10.51 -11.36 2.88
N GLY A 91 -11.51 -12.11 3.38
CA GLY A 91 -12.87 -12.14 2.84
C GLY A 91 -13.52 -13.52 2.73
N GLN A 92 -12.78 -14.62 2.84
CA GLN A 92 -13.36 -15.97 2.92
C GLN A 92 -13.43 -16.45 4.37
N ALA A 93 -14.26 -15.80 5.19
CA ALA A 93 -14.64 -16.39 6.47
C ALA A 93 -15.40 -17.70 6.19
N ARG A 94 -14.92 -18.82 6.76
CA ARG A 94 -15.64 -20.10 6.75
C ARG A 94 -17.06 -19.88 7.29
N PRO A 95 -18.12 -20.20 6.52
CA PRO A 95 -19.47 -20.16 7.07
C PRO A 95 -19.62 -21.31 8.08
N GLY A 96 -19.71 -20.94 9.36
CA GLY A 96 -20.29 -21.80 10.39
C GLY A 96 -19.33 -22.76 11.08
N ALA A 97 -18.65 -22.28 12.12
CA ALA A 97 -18.48 -23.05 13.34
C ALA A 97 -19.25 -22.30 14.44
N ALA A 98 -20.50 -22.70 14.64
CA ALA A 98 -21.32 -22.36 15.80
C ALA A 98 -21.74 -23.68 16.45
#